data_AF-A0A3A9A266-F1
#
_entry.id   AF-A0A3A9A266-F1
#
_cell.length_a   1.000
_cell.length_b   1.000
_cell.length_c   1.000
_cell.angle_alpha   90.00
_cell.angle_beta   90.00
_cell.angle_gamma   90.00
#
_symmetry.space_group_name_H-M   'P 1'
#
loop_
_entity.id
_entity.type
_entity.pdbx_description
1 polymer ?
#
loop_
_entity_poly.entity_id
_entity_poly.type
_entity_poly.pdbx_seq_one_letter_code
_entity_poly.pdbx_strand_id
1 'polypeptide(L)'
;MLKAGHIAVVTHLVKTGSLPENQFAYGKEVVKEKFATAAAYFAVDRLVSGAVRQINGTLNIVGSFLEKIPGMESLVSFAKTFINISLGNLDECCMAYTFYHAEQSSFKSAADGVVIYFQNWKTILKDALKTAVIVVIISGVAWFLLMFGIIGILSVLGVPGILGLLAALVLTVMIMMVVKSSIMDSYTMVCMVCSYLQVAPTTEITFDLYDKLCKLSSKFKSLLQKAGEAV
;
A
#
# COMPACT_ATOMS: atom_id res chain seq x y z
N MET A 1 -13.32 5.67 0.19
CA MET A 1 -14.19 5.25 1.31
C MET A 1 -14.19 3.76 1.56
N LEU A 2 -14.54 2.89 0.58
CA LEU A 2 -14.50 1.43 0.80
C LEU A 2 -13.11 0.95 1.24
N LYS A 3 -12.06 1.36 0.51
CA LYS A 3 -10.66 1.08 0.86
C LYS A 3 -10.32 1.58 2.28
N ALA A 4 -10.72 2.81 2.62
CA ALA A 4 -10.51 3.37 3.96
C ALA A 4 -11.22 2.55 5.05
N GLY A 5 -12.43 2.04 4.79
CA GLY A 5 -13.14 1.16 5.70
C GLY A 5 -12.42 -0.19 5.88
N HIS A 6 -11.87 -0.75 4.80
CA HIS A 6 -11.03 -1.94 4.88
C HIS A 6 -9.77 -1.68 5.73
N ILE A 7 -9.08 -0.56 5.51
CA ILE A 7 -7.92 -0.16 6.32
C ILE A 7 -8.31 -0.01 7.79
N ALA A 8 -9.46 0.59 8.10
CA ALA A 8 -9.96 0.71 9.47
C ALA A 8 -10.19 -0.65 10.14
N VAL A 9 -10.72 -1.63 9.40
CA VAL A 9 -10.89 -3.01 9.89
C VAL A 9 -9.52 -3.67 10.14
N VAL A 10 -8.56 -3.51 9.22
CA VAL A 10 -7.20 -4.04 9.40
C VAL A 10 -6.51 -3.40 10.61
N THR A 11 -6.64 -2.08 10.78
CA THR A 11 -6.12 -1.37 11.96
C THR A 11 -6.74 -1.91 13.24
N HIS A 12 -8.06 -2.18 13.24
CA HIS A 12 -8.74 -2.78 14.39
C HIS A 12 -8.21 -4.18 14.71
N LEU A 13 -8.00 -5.02 13.69
CA LEU A 13 -7.39 -6.35 13.86
C LEU A 13 -6.00 -6.25 14.48
N VAL A 14 -5.15 -5.35 13.99
CA VAL A 14 -3.80 -5.18 14.55
C VAL A 14 -3.86 -4.65 15.99
N LYS A 15 -4.79 -3.73 16.29
CA LYS A 15 -4.94 -3.12 17.62
C LYS A 15 -5.53 -4.08 18.67
N THR A 16 -6.47 -4.94 18.29
CA THR A 16 -7.24 -5.76 19.24
C THR A 16 -6.96 -7.27 19.15
N GLY A 17 -6.33 -7.73 18.07
CA GLY A 17 -6.15 -9.14 17.77
C GLY A 17 -7.42 -9.86 17.27
N SER A 18 -8.53 -9.14 17.05
CA SER A 18 -9.81 -9.72 16.64
C SER A 18 -10.46 -8.95 15.49
N LEU A 19 -11.36 -9.60 14.74
CA LEU A 19 -12.14 -8.97 13.68
C LEU A 19 -13.54 -8.60 14.20
N PRO A 20 -14.07 -7.42 13.84
CA PRO A 20 -15.47 -7.10 14.10
C PRO A 20 -16.39 -8.08 13.38
N GLU A 21 -17.51 -8.46 13.99
CA GLU A 21 -18.49 -9.37 13.37
C GLU A 21 -19.01 -8.83 12.03
N ASN A 22 -19.33 -7.54 11.99
CA ASN A 22 -19.74 -6.85 10.77
C ASN A 22 -18.68 -5.83 10.33
N GLN A 23 -17.66 -6.33 9.63
CA GLN A 23 -16.53 -5.54 9.14
C GLN A 23 -16.94 -4.38 8.23
N PHE A 24 -17.97 -4.57 7.39
CA PHE A 24 -18.43 -3.53 6.48
C PHE A 24 -19.10 -2.37 7.22
N ALA A 25 -19.98 -2.69 8.18
CA ALA A 25 -20.62 -1.68 9.02
C ALA A 25 -19.58 -0.94 9.87
N TYR A 26 -18.69 -1.69 10.54
CA TYR A 26 -17.61 -1.13 11.35
C TYR A 26 -16.71 -0.19 10.54
N GLY A 27 -16.20 -0.64 9.39
CA GLY A 27 -15.32 0.18 8.55
C GLY A 27 -16.01 1.46 8.06
N LYS A 28 -17.31 1.39 7.74
CA LYS A 28 -18.09 2.56 7.33
C LYS A 28 -18.27 3.56 8.48
N GLU A 29 -18.52 3.07 9.69
CA GLU A 29 -18.71 3.88 10.90
C GLU A 29 -17.42 4.60 11.28
N VAL A 30 -16.31 3.87 11.42
CA VAL A 30 -15.00 4.45 11.77
C VAL A 30 -14.57 5.53 10.77
N VAL A 31 -14.75 5.31 9.47
CA VAL A 31 -14.41 6.33 8.45
C VAL A 31 -15.28 7.58 8.60
N LYS A 32 -16.58 7.41 8.89
CA LYS A 32 -17.50 8.54 9.09
C LYS A 32 -17.16 9.33 10.34
N GLU A 33 -16.91 8.65 11.45
CA GLU A 33 -16.51 9.29 12.70
C GLU A 33 -15.20 10.06 12.54
N LYS A 34 -14.20 9.45 11.89
CA LYS A 34 -12.87 10.04 11.77
C LYS A 34 -12.81 11.25 10.84
N PHE A 35 -13.57 11.26 9.75
CA PHE A 35 -13.46 12.33 8.74
C PHE A 35 -14.67 13.24 8.67
N ALA A 36 -15.81 12.89 9.28
CA ALA A 36 -17.13 13.54 9.20
C ALA A 36 -17.73 13.65 7.78
N THR A 37 -16.92 13.96 6.76
CA THR A 37 -17.32 14.14 5.36
C THR A 37 -16.36 13.46 4.40
N ALA A 38 -16.86 13.16 3.21
CA ALA A 38 -16.03 12.64 2.13
C ALA A 38 -14.93 13.63 1.70
N ALA A 39 -15.26 14.93 1.69
CA ALA A 39 -14.32 15.97 1.30
C ALA A 39 -13.10 16.02 2.24
N ALA A 40 -13.33 15.90 3.55
CA ALA A 40 -12.24 15.85 4.53
C ALA A 40 -11.35 14.61 4.34
N TYR A 41 -11.95 13.43 4.15
CA TYR A 41 -11.19 12.21 3.84
C TYR A 41 -10.33 12.40 2.58
N PHE A 42 -10.93 12.85 1.47
CA PHE A 42 -10.19 13.05 0.22
C PHE A 42 -9.12 14.14 0.32
N ALA A 43 -9.32 15.15 1.18
CA ALA A 43 -8.31 16.17 1.43
C ALA A 43 -7.08 15.57 2.13
N VAL A 44 -7.29 14.79 3.19
CA VAL A 44 -6.19 14.10 3.90
C VAL A 44 -5.50 13.12 2.95
N ASP A 45 -6.26 12.23 2.31
CA ASP A 45 -5.78 11.21 1.37
C ASP A 45 -4.87 11.82 0.29
N ARG A 46 -5.35 12.84 -0.45
CA ARG A 46 -4.55 13.51 -1.50
C ARG A 46 -3.29 14.19 -0.98
N LEU A 47 -3.35 14.78 0.22
CA LEU A 47 -2.18 15.44 0.81
C LEU A 47 -1.13 14.40 1.24
N VAL A 48 -1.55 13.30 1.83
CA VAL A 48 -0.68 12.19 2.21
C VAL A 48 -0.04 11.55 0.98
N SER A 49 -0.82 11.09 0.00
CA SER A 49 -0.26 10.45 -1.20
C SER A 49 0.65 11.42 -1.96
N GLY A 50 0.30 12.70 -2.00
CA GLY A 50 1.13 13.75 -2.59
C GLY A 50 2.44 13.98 -1.84
N ALA A 51 2.40 13.99 -0.50
CA ALA A 51 3.57 14.17 0.35
C ALA A 51 4.56 13.02 0.18
N VAL A 52 4.07 11.79 0.29
CA VAL A 52 4.85 10.57 0.13
C VAL A 52 5.52 10.53 -1.25
N ARG A 53 4.77 10.83 -2.33
CA ARG A 53 5.34 10.85 -3.69
C ARG A 53 6.43 11.89 -3.86
N GLN A 54 6.24 13.12 -3.36
CA GLN A 54 7.24 14.18 -3.45
C GLN A 54 8.51 13.82 -2.68
N ILE A 55 8.39 13.40 -1.41
CA ILE A 55 9.54 13.08 -0.57
C ILE A 55 10.35 11.92 -1.16
N ASN A 56 9.69 10.85 -1.59
CA ASN A 56 10.39 9.70 -2.20
C ASN A 56 11.10 10.07 -3.50
N GLY A 57 10.48 10.93 -4.33
CA GLY A 57 11.09 11.44 -5.56
C GLY A 57 12.35 12.26 -5.28
N THR A 58 12.34 13.10 -4.24
CA THR A 58 13.48 13.96 -3.90
C THR A 58 14.62 13.21 -3.21
N LEU A 59 14.31 12.28 -2.29
CA LEU A 59 15.34 11.59 -1.51
C LEU A 59 15.96 10.38 -2.22
N ASN A 60 15.42 9.97 -3.38
CA ASN A 60 15.80 8.74 -4.07
C ASN A 60 15.96 7.55 -3.11
N ILE A 61 15.08 7.44 -2.11
CA ILE A 61 15.14 6.43 -1.02
C ILE A 61 15.32 5.03 -1.60
N VAL A 62 14.63 4.81 -2.71
CA VAL A 62 14.74 3.65 -3.58
C VAL A 62 16.18 3.32 -3.96
N GLY A 63 16.87 4.24 -4.64
CA GLY A 63 18.21 3.97 -5.18
C GLY A 63 19.14 3.55 -4.06
N SER A 64 19.08 4.27 -2.94
CA SER A 64 19.87 3.98 -1.74
C SER A 64 19.58 2.61 -1.10
N PHE A 65 18.37 2.08 -1.28
CA PHE A 65 17.99 0.75 -0.80
C PHE A 65 18.53 -0.35 -1.72
N LEU A 66 18.37 -0.15 -3.03
CA LEU A 66 18.74 -1.14 -4.05
C LEU A 66 20.26 -1.34 -4.12
N GLU A 67 21.04 -0.28 -3.96
CA GLU A 67 22.52 -0.34 -3.89
C GLU A 67 23.04 -1.27 -2.79
N LYS A 68 22.23 -1.54 -1.76
CA LYS A 68 22.61 -2.38 -0.61
C LYS A 68 22.17 -3.84 -0.75
N ILE A 69 21.46 -4.19 -1.82
CA ILE A 69 21.03 -5.57 -2.08
C ILE A 69 21.93 -6.15 -3.18
N PRO A 70 22.94 -6.97 -2.83
CA PRO A 70 23.84 -7.55 -3.82
C PRO A 70 23.08 -8.42 -4.84
N GLY A 71 23.40 -8.28 -6.13
CA GLY A 71 22.82 -9.09 -7.22
C GLY A 71 21.61 -8.50 -7.96
N MET A 72 21.23 -7.23 -7.71
CA MET A 72 20.02 -6.60 -8.26
C MET A 72 20.21 -5.79 -9.56
N GLU A 73 21.41 -5.70 -10.14
CA GLU A 73 21.69 -4.91 -11.35
C GLU A 73 20.86 -5.34 -12.59
N SER A 74 20.52 -6.64 -12.69
CA SER A 74 19.63 -7.16 -13.75
C SER A 74 18.14 -6.96 -13.47
N LEU A 75 17.78 -6.58 -12.23
CA LEU A 75 16.42 -6.47 -11.72
C LEU A 75 15.98 -5.02 -11.52
N VAL A 76 16.61 -4.05 -12.18
CA VAL A 76 16.22 -2.63 -12.13
C VAL A 76 14.75 -2.40 -12.52
N SER A 77 14.19 -3.22 -13.43
CA SER A 77 12.76 -3.17 -13.79
C SER A 77 11.85 -3.70 -12.67
N PHE A 78 12.28 -4.77 -11.99
CA PHE A 78 11.60 -5.33 -10.82
C PHE A 78 11.65 -4.35 -9.66
N ALA A 79 12.79 -3.71 -9.44
CA ALA A 79 12.95 -2.66 -8.46
C ALA A 79 12.03 -1.46 -8.74
N LYS A 80 11.95 -0.98 -9.98
CA LYS A 80 11.00 0.07 -10.37
C LYS A 80 9.54 -0.31 -10.13
N THR A 81 9.19 -1.57 -10.40
CA THR A 81 7.86 -2.12 -10.14
C THR A 81 7.60 -2.25 -8.63
N PHE A 82 8.60 -2.68 -7.87
CA PHE A 82 8.58 -2.82 -6.42
C PHE A 82 8.35 -1.48 -5.71
N ILE A 83 8.97 -0.40 -6.19
CA ILE A 83 8.74 0.96 -5.71
C ILE A 83 7.29 1.36 -5.95
N ASN A 84 6.75 1.18 -7.16
CA ASN A 84 5.38 1.57 -7.46
C ASN A 84 4.37 0.81 -6.59
N ILE A 85 4.65 -0.47 -6.28
CA ILE A 85 3.84 -1.29 -5.37
C ILE A 85 3.97 -0.81 -3.93
N SER A 86 5.21 -0.54 -3.47
CA SER A 86 5.46 -0.09 -2.09
C SER A 86 4.87 1.30 -1.86
N LEU A 87 5.13 2.25 -2.77
CA LEU A 87 4.61 3.62 -2.75
C LEU A 87 3.10 3.70 -2.88
N GLY A 88 2.48 2.74 -3.58
CA GLY A 88 1.04 2.68 -3.79
C GLY A 88 0.23 2.24 -2.58
N ASN A 89 0.90 1.83 -1.48
CA ASN A 89 0.28 1.41 -0.23
C ASN A 89 0.72 2.26 1.00
N LEU A 90 1.49 3.33 0.79
CA LEU A 90 2.05 4.12 1.90
C LEU A 90 1.06 5.11 2.47
N ASP A 91 0.21 5.66 1.61
CA ASP A 91 -0.92 6.46 2.03
C ASP A 91 -1.90 5.63 2.86
N GLU A 92 -2.06 4.34 2.54
CA GLU A 92 -2.83 3.39 3.35
C GLU A 92 -2.21 3.15 4.72
N CYS A 93 -0.88 3.06 4.83
CA CYS A 93 -0.19 2.98 6.12
C CYS A 93 -0.42 4.24 6.99
N CYS A 94 -0.30 5.43 6.40
CA CYS A 94 -0.56 6.69 7.11
C CYS A 94 -2.05 6.83 7.50
N MET A 95 -2.95 6.34 6.64
CA MET A 95 -4.38 6.26 6.92
C MET A 95 -4.65 5.29 8.07
N ALA A 96 -3.97 4.14 8.11
CA ALA A 96 -4.07 3.17 9.19
C ALA A 96 -3.64 3.79 10.53
N TYR A 97 -2.57 4.58 10.55
CA TYR A 97 -2.16 5.34 11.74
C TYR A 97 -3.21 6.34 12.20
N THR A 98 -3.88 6.99 11.25
CA THR A 98 -4.96 7.94 11.50
C THR A 98 -6.16 7.27 12.18
N PHE A 99 -6.49 6.03 11.80
CA PHE A 99 -7.50 5.23 12.51
C PHE A 99 -6.99 4.67 13.84
N TYR A 100 -5.69 4.39 13.95
CA TYR A 100 -5.09 3.88 15.19
C TYR A 100 -5.20 4.91 16.33
N HIS A 101 -4.93 6.18 16.02
CA HIS A 101 -5.06 7.33 16.91
C HIS A 101 -6.38 8.07 16.68
N ALA A 102 -7.51 7.43 17.00
CA ALA A 102 -8.86 7.95 16.76
C ALA A 102 -9.09 9.36 17.37
N GLU A 103 -8.57 9.62 18.57
CA GLU A 103 -8.77 10.87 19.32
C GLU A 103 -7.99 12.08 18.76
N GLN A 104 -6.95 11.84 17.96
CA GLN A 104 -6.11 12.92 17.42
C GLN A 104 -6.70 13.43 16.09
N SER A 105 -6.54 14.71 15.76
CA SER A 105 -7.08 15.26 14.52
C SER A 105 -6.53 14.53 13.28
N SER A 106 -7.38 14.29 12.29
CA SER A 106 -7.04 13.45 11.12
C SER A 106 -5.85 14.00 10.32
N PHE A 107 -5.70 15.32 10.24
CA PHE A 107 -4.55 15.95 9.60
C PHE A 107 -3.26 15.76 10.40
N LYS A 108 -3.34 15.85 11.74
CA LYS A 108 -2.18 15.65 12.60
C LYS A 108 -1.73 14.20 12.58
N SER A 109 -2.63 13.24 12.78
CA SER A 109 -2.28 11.81 12.71
C SER A 109 -1.74 11.43 11.34
N ALA A 110 -2.29 11.99 10.26
CA ALA A 110 -1.76 11.75 8.92
C ALA A 110 -0.35 12.32 8.74
N ALA A 111 -0.06 13.52 9.26
CA ALA A 111 1.28 14.10 9.23
C ALA A 111 2.27 13.26 10.04
N ASP A 112 1.89 12.88 11.25
CA ASP A 112 2.67 12.01 12.14
C ASP A 112 2.95 10.67 11.45
N GLY A 113 1.93 10.11 10.80
CA GLY A 113 2.05 8.85 10.06
C GLY A 113 3.08 8.90 8.93
N VAL A 114 3.11 10.02 8.18
CA VAL A 114 4.13 10.27 7.14
C VAL A 114 5.52 10.37 7.75
N VAL A 115 5.69 11.07 8.87
CA VAL A 115 7.01 11.19 9.54
C VAL A 115 7.50 9.83 10.02
N ILE A 116 6.65 9.07 10.71
CA ILE A 116 6.95 7.72 11.19
C ILE A 116 7.36 6.80 10.04
N TYR A 117 6.68 6.89 8.90
CA TYR A 117 7.05 6.13 7.71
C TYR A 117 8.49 6.44 7.29
N PHE A 118 8.81 7.72 7.13
CA PHE A 118 10.16 8.13 6.69
C PHE A 118 11.24 7.91 7.75
N GLN A 119 10.89 7.82 9.03
CA GLN A 119 11.83 7.44 10.08
C GLN A 119 12.14 5.93 10.03
N ASN A 120 11.14 5.10 9.70
CA ASN A 120 11.23 3.63 9.71
C ASN A 120 11.32 3.00 8.31
N TRP A 121 11.62 3.81 7.28
CA TRP A 121 11.49 3.41 5.88
C TRP A 121 12.24 2.12 5.53
N LYS A 122 13.41 1.88 6.14
CA LYS A 122 14.22 0.68 5.88
C LYS A 122 13.51 -0.59 6.32
N THR A 123 12.93 -0.58 7.51
CA THR A 123 12.22 -1.73 8.08
C THR A 123 10.98 -2.03 7.25
N ILE A 124 10.18 -1.00 6.97
CA ILE A 124 8.95 -1.13 6.18
C ILE A 124 9.26 -1.59 4.75
N LEU A 125 10.30 -1.05 4.11
CA LEU A 125 10.68 -1.44 2.74
C LEU A 125 11.23 -2.87 2.67
N LYS A 126 11.92 -3.35 3.73
CA LYS A 126 12.38 -4.74 3.81
C LYS A 126 11.20 -5.72 3.86
N ASP A 127 10.17 -5.41 4.62
CA ASP A 127 8.98 -6.27 4.71
C ASP A 127 8.09 -6.16 3.46
N ALA A 128 8.01 -4.96 2.87
CA ALA A 128 7.40 -4.75 1.57
C ALA A 128 8.08 -5.63 0.50
N LEU A 129 9.42 -5.71 0.52
CA LEU A 129 10.19 -6.51 -0.44
C LEU A 129 9.87 -7.99 -0.31
N LYS A 130 9.82 -8.53 0.91
CA LYS A 130 9.40 -9.92 1.14
C LYS A 130 8.01 -10.18 0.56
N THR A 131 7.07 -9.28 0.84
CA THR A 131 5.69 -9.38 0.34
C THR A 131 5.65 -9.36 -1.19
N ALA A 132 6.38 -8.44 -1.81
CA ALA A 132 6.44 -8.33 -3.27
C ALA A 132 7.05 -9.57 -3.94
N VAL A 133 8.13 -10.13 -3.37
CA VAL A 133 8.74 -11.37 -3.86
C VAL A 133 7.74 -12.53 -3.78
N ILE A 134 7.04 -12.69 -2.65
CA ILE A 134 6.00 -13.71 -2.48
C ILE A 134 4.89 -13.55 -3.54
N VAL A 135 4.36 -12.33 -3.69
CA VAL A 135 3.28 -12.04 -4.66
C VAL A 135 3.73 -12.33 -6.09
N VAL A 136 4.97 -11.98 -6.46
CA VAL A 136 5.48 -12.24 -7.82
C VAL A 136 5.68 -13.73 -8.07
N ILE A 137 6.23 -14.47 -7.11
CA ILE A 137 6.39 -15.93 -7.23
C ILE A 137 5.03 -16.61 -7.37
N ILE A 138 4.09 -16.31 -6.47
CA ILE A 138 2.74 -16.89 -6.49
C ILE A 138 2.02 -16.53 -7.80
N SER A 139 2.09 -15.26 -8.22
CA SER A 139 1.44 -14.81 -9.46
C SER A 139 2.07 -15.45 -10.69
N GLY A 140 3.39 -15.61 -10.72
CA GLY A 140 4.09 -16.29 -11.81
C GLY A 140 3.69 -17.76 -11.91
N VAL A 141 3.72 -18.49 -10.80
CA VAL A 141 3.27 -19.90 -10.74
C VAL A 141 1.81 -20.02 -11.16
N ALA A 142 0.92 -19.18 -10.63
CA ALA A 142 -0.50 -19.18 -10.99
C ALA A 142 -0.70 -18.90 -12.50
N TRP A 143 0.04 -17.94 -13.06
CA TRP A 143 -0.02 -17.63 -14.48
C TRP A 143 0.37 -18.84 -15.34
N PHE A 144 1.47 -19.54 -15.02
CA PHE A 144 1.88 -20.72 -15.76
C PHE A 144 0.86 -21.86 -15.63
N LEU A 145 0.39 -22.15 -14.42
CA LEU A 145 -0.61 -23.20 -14.20
C LEU A 145 -1.91 -22.93 -14.96
N LEU A 146 -2.41 -21.69 -14.91
CA LEU A 146 -3.60 -21.28 -15.67
C LEU A 146 -3.36 -21.38 -17.18
N MET A 147 -2.21 -20.92 -17.66
CA MET A 147 -1.87 -20.98 -19.08
C MET A 147 -1.87 -22.42 -19.59
N PHE A 148 -1.16 -23.33 -18.92
CA PHE A 148 -1.11 -24.73 -19.32
C PHE A 148 -2.47 -25.42 -19.18
N GLY A 149 -3.23 -25.09 -18.13
CA GLY A 149 -4.59 -25.60 -17.96
C GLY A 149 -5.52 -25.20 -19.10
N ILE A 150 -5.53 -23.93 -19.48
CA ILE A 150 -6.39 -23.43 -20.57
C ILE A 150 -5.93 -23.99 -21.92
N ILE A 151 -4.63 -24.08 -22.20
CA ILE A 151 -4.11 -24.74 -23.40
C ILE A 151 -4.59 -26.19 -23.47
N GLY A 152 -4.51 -26.93 -22.35
CA GLY A 152 -4.97 -28.32 -22.28
C GLY A 152 -6.48 -28.47 -22.50
N ILE A 153 -7.30 -27.54 -21.98
CA ILE A 153 -8.75 -27.55 -22.23
C ILE A 153 -9.04 -27.26 -23.70
N LEU A 154 -8.42 -26.23 -24.28
CA LEU A 154 -8.64 -25.84 -25.67
C LEU A 154 -8.18 -26.90 -26.67
N SER A 155 -7.12 -27.65 -26.35
CA SER A 155 -6.64 -28.74 -27.19
C SER A 155 -7.63 -29.92 -27.22
N VAL A 156 -8.22 -30.28 -26.07
CA VAL A 156 -9.29 -31.30 -26.00
C VAL A 156 -10.54 -30.87 -26.75
N LEU A 157 -10.84 -29.57 -26.78
CA LEU A 157 -11.95 -28.98 -27.54
C LEU A 157 -11.67 -28.87 -29.06
N GLY A 158 -10.51 -29.31 -29.54
CA GLY A 158 -10.16 -29.31 -30.96
C GLY A 158 -9.79 -27.93 -31.52
N VAL A 159 -9.44 -26.96 -30.66
CA VAL A 159 -9.03 -25.63 -31.11
C VAL A 159 -7.63 -25.72 -31.77
N PRO A 160 -7.44 -25.19 -32.99
CA PRO A 160 -6.15 -25.24 -33.70
C PRO A 160 -5.02 -24.60 -32.89
N GLY A 161 -3.82 -25.21 -32.91
CA GLY A 161 -2.73 -24.89 -31.98
C GLY A 161 -2.38 -23.41 -31.81
N ILE A 162 -2.22 -22.65 -32.90
CA ILE A 162 -1.89 -21.21 -32.81
C ILE A 162 -3.06 -20.38 -32.27
N LEU A 163 -4.29 -20.70 -32.67
CA LEU A 163 -5.49 -20.03 -32.21
C LEU A 163 -5.75 -20.34 -30.73
N GLY A 164 -5.54 -21.60 -30.33
CA GLY A 164 -5.65 -22.05 -28.94
C GLY A 164 -4.61 -21.39 -28.03
N LEU A 165 -3.37 -21.23 -28.50
CA LEU A 165 -2.32 -20.52 -27.76
C LEU A 165 -2.67 -19.04 -27.55
N LEU A 166 -3.12 -18.34 -28.61
CA LEU A 166 -3.51 -16.93 -28.51
C LEU A 166 -4.73 -16.74 -27.61
N ALA A 167 -5.74 -17.61 -27.73
CA ALA A 167 -6.92 -17.61 -26.87
C ALA A 167 -6.54 -17.88 -25.40
N ALA A 168 -5.68 -18.86 -25.14
CA ALA A 168 -5.19 -19.15 -23.80
C ALA A 168 -4.42 -17.97 -23.19
N LEU A 169 -3.60 -17.29 -24.00
CA LEU A 169 -2.87 -16.10 -23.55
C LEU A 169 -3.82 -15.00 -23.10
N VAL A 170 -4.81 -14.66 -23.94
CA VAL A 170 -5.80 -13.62 -23.64
C VAL A 170 -6.60 -13.99 -22.39
N LEU A 171 -7.12 -15.21 -22.30
CA LEU A 171 -7.91 -15.68 -21.16
C LEU A 171 -7.09 -15.67 -19.87
N THR A 172 -5.85 -16.15 -19.91
CA THR A 172 -4.96 -16.14 -18.73
C THR A 172 -4.71 -14.72 -18.25
N VAL A 173 -4.41 -13.79 -19.16
CA VAL A 173 -4.20 -12.38 -18.81
C VAL A 173 -5.46 -11.76 -18.19
N MET A 174 -6.64 -12.02 -18.77
CA MET A 174 -7.91 -11.54 -18.22
C MET A 174 -8.17 -12.08 -16.81
N ILE A 175 -8.02 -13.40 -16.59
CA ILE A 175 -8.21 -14.02 -15.28
C ILE A 175 -7.21 -13.46 -14.27
N MET A 176 -5.94 -13.32 -14.65
CA MET A 176 -4.89 -12.79 -13.77
C MET A 176 -5.11 -11.33 -13.42
N MET A 177 -5.69 -10.51 -14.31
CA MET A 177 -6.09 -9.13 -13.97
C MET A 177 -7.20 -9.09 -12.90
N VAL A 178 -8.15 -10.03 -12.96
CA VAL A 178 -9.21 -10.17 -11.95
C VAL A 178 -8.62 -10.64 -10.61
N VAL A 179 -7.79 -11.69 -10.62
CA VAL A 179 -7.12 -12.21 -9.41
C VAL A 179 -6.26 -11.12 -8.76
N LYS A 180 -5.52 -10.36 -9.56
CA LYS A 180 -4.70 -9.25 -9.07
C LYS A 180 -5.56 -8.20 -8.34
N SER A 181 -6.59 -7.70 -9.01
CA SER A 181 -7.40 -6.59 -8.49
C SER A 181 -8.31 -6.98 -7.30
N SER A 182 -8.70 -8.25 -7.21
CA SER A 182 -9.55 -8.75 -6.12
C SER A 182 -8.76 -9.21 -4.89
N ILE A 183 -7.65 -9.94 -5.10
CA ILE A 183 -6.93 -10.64 -4.02
C ILE A 183 -5.57 -10.00 -3.76
N MET A 184 -4.72 -9.87 -4.78
CA MET A 184 -3.31 -9.50 -4.56
C MET A 184 -3.14 -8.07 -4.08
N ASP A 185 -3.92 -7.13 -4.63
CA ASP A 185 -3.86 -5.73 -4.21
C ASP A 185 -4.34 -5.59 -2.75
N SER A 186 -5.41 -6.29 -2.37
CA SER A 186 -5.92 -6.35 -0.99
C SER A 186 -4.90 -6.98 -0.02
N TYR A 187 -4.32 -8.12 -0.40
CA TYR A 187 -3.29 -8.80 0.41
C TYR A 187 -2.07 -7.90 0.64
N THR A 188 -1.57 -7.27 -0.41
CA THR A 188 -0.39 -6.39 -0.32
C THR A 188 -0.65 -5.20 0.61
N MET A 189 -1.84 -4.58 0.51
CA MET A 189 -2.25 -3.50 1.41
C MET A 189 -2.26 -3.97 2.87
N VAL A 190 -2.87 -5.13 3.16
CA VAL A 190 -2.92 -5.67 4.53
C VAL A 190 -1.52 -5.92 5.09
N CYS A 191 -0.64 -6.57 4.33
CA CYS A 191 0.75 -6.82 4.76
C CYS A 191 1.51 -5.52 5.04
N MET A 192 1.36 -4.50 4.20
CA MET A 192 1.99 -3.20 4.38
C MET A 192 1.50 -2.48 5.63
N VAL A 193 0.18 -2.45 5.84
CA VAL A 193 -0.43 -1.85 7.04
C VAL A 193 0.02 -2.58 8.31
N CYS A 194 0.07 -3.91 8.29
CA CYS A 194 0.56 -4.69 9.43
C CYS A 194 2.03 -4.41 9.74
N SER A 195 2.92 -4.43 8.75
CA SER A 195 4.35 -4.12 8.95
C SER A 195 4.54 -2.69 9.49
N TYR A 196 3.77 -1.74 8.96
CA TYR A 196 3.81 -0.37 9.45
C TYR A 196 3.32 -0.23 10.90
N LEU A 197 2.17 -0.83 11.23
CA LEU A 197 1.59 -0.73 12.58
C LEU A 197 2.37 -1.53 13.64
N GLN A 198 3.29 -2.41 13.26
CA GLN A 198 4.23 -3.05 14.20
C GLN A 198 5.30 -2.08 14.73
N VAL A 199 5.65 -1.05 13.95
CA VAL A 199 6.70 -0.07 14.33
C VAL A 199 6.11 1.29 14.70
N ALA A 200 4.98 1.66 14.12
CA ALA A 200 4.44 3.01 14.25
C ALA A 200 4.04 3.41 15.68
N PRO A 201 3.32 2.58 16.47
CA PRO A 201 2.86 2.96 17.80
C PRO A 201 3.98 3.22 18.82
N THR A 202 5.17 2.64 18.58
CA THR A 202 6.34 2.77 19.48
C THR A 202 7.38 3.76 18.94
N THR A 203 7.13 4.36 17.77
CA THR A 203 8.07 5.32 17.18
C THR A 203 7.90 6.69 17.85
N GLU A 204 8.91 7.13 18.58
CA GLU A 204 9.01 8.52 19.01
C GLU A 204 9.42 9.40 17.84
N ILE A 205 8.55 10.35 17.50
CA ILE A 205 8.75 11.22 16.34
C ILE A 205 9.79 12.29 16.68
N THR A 206 10.87 12.34 15.90
CA THR A 206 11.86 13.40 16.06
C THR A 206 11.36 14.70 15.41
N PHE A 207 11.33 15.80 16.17
CA PHE A 207 10.80 17.09 15.70
C PHE A 207 11.57 17.62 14.47
N ASP A 208 12.87 17.34 14.37
CA ASP A 208 13.72 17.76 13.26
C ASP A 208 13.26 17.17 11.90
N LEU A 209 12.56 16.03 11.93
CA LEU A 209 12.11 15.35 10.73
C LEU A 209 10.92 16.06 10.08
N TYR A 210 10.03 16.70 10.85
CA TYR A 210 8.96 17.53 10.26
C TYR A 210 9.53 18.63 9.37
N ASP A 211 10.50 19.38 9.87
CA ASP A 211 11.11 20.49 9.14
C ASP A 211 11.85 20.01 7.89
N LYS A 212 12.55 18.88 7.99
CA LYS A 212 13.19 18.23 6.84
C LYS A 212 12.16 17.84 5.79
N LEU A 213 11.07 17.17 6.18
CA LEU A 213 10.03 16.76 5.24
C LEU A 213 9.27 17.95 4.63
N CYS A 214 9.07 19.03 5.38
CA CYS A 214 8.48 20.27 4.85
C CYS A 214 9.34 20.91 3.75
N LYS A 215 10.67 20.81 3.82
CA LYS A 215 11.58 21.27 2.76
C LYS A 215 11.50 20.39 1.50
N LEU A 216 11.16 19.11 1.68
CA LEU A 216 11.10 18.12 0.59
C LEU A 216 9.73 18.04 -0.06
N SER A 217 8.67 18.47 0.62
CA SER A 217 7.30 18.37 0.11
C SER A 217 6.40 19.54 0.50
N SER A 218 5.88 20.21 -0.53
CA SER A 218 4.84 21.22 -0.38
C SER A 218 3.52 20.64 0.09
N LYS A 219 3.21 19.39 -0.27
CA LYS A 219 2.02 18.67 0.20
C LYS A 219 2.12 18.32 1.68
N PHE A 220 3.29 17.88 2.14
CA PHE A 220 3.52 17.64 3.56
C PHE A 220 3.41 18.94 4.37
N LYS A 221 3.99 20.04 3.88
CA LYS A 221 3.83 21.36 4.50
C LYS A 221 2.36 21.77 4.62
N SER A 222 1.57 21.56 3.56
CA SER A 222 0.13 21.85 3.56
C SER A 222 -0.65 20.96 4.54
N LEU A 223 -0.25 19.68 4.66
CA LEU A 223 -0.83 18.74 5.62
C LEU A 223 -0.57 19.20 7.06
N LEU A 224 0.65 19.61 7.37
CA LEU A 224 1.04 20.09 8.70
C LEU A 224 0.37 21.43 9.06
N GLN A 225 0.22 22.34 8.09
CA GLN A 225 -0.50 23.59 8.31
C GLN A 225 -1.97 23.32 8.70
N LYS A 226 -2.65 22.44 7.95
CA LYS A 226 -4.03 22.03 8.28
C LYS A 226 -4.13 21.29 9.61
N ALA A 227 -3.08 20.59 10.02
CA ALA A 227 -3.03 19.98 11.34
C ALA A 227 -3.01 21.03 12.47
N GLY A 228 -2.32 22.16 12.28
CA GLY A 228 -2.29 23.27 13.24
C GLY A 228 -3.57 24.11 13.27
N GLU A 229 -4.28 24.21 12.15
CA GLU A 229 -5.60 24.89 12.05
C GLU A 229 -6.74 24.07 12.68
N ALA A 230 -6.53 22.77 12.89
CA ALA A 230 -7.51 21.83 13.42
C ALA A 230 -7.34 21.53 14.93
N VAL A 231 -6.58 22.37 15.64
CA VAL A 231 -6.39 22.35 17.11
C VAL A 231 -7.44 23.21 17.79
#